data_AF-A0A4R1Q437-F1
#
_entry.id   AF-A0A4R1Q437-F1
#
_cell.length_a   1.000
_cell.length_b   1.000
_cell.length_c   1.000
_cell.angle_alpha   90.00
_cell.angle_beta   90.00
_cell.angle_gamma   90.00
#
_symmetry.space_group_name_H-M   'P 1'
#
loop_
_entity.id
_entity.type
_entity.pdbx_description
1 polymer ?
#
loop_
_entity_poly.entity_id
_entity_poly.type
_entity_poly.pdbx_seq_one_letter_code
_entity_poly.pdbx_strand_id
1 'polypeptide(L)'
;MGSFFSLLSNVVQEVLGQSSEKVFEDNNLEINLENAAKRLESINENIYPEYARNPQEFLRKTGALWFVRKDLEAARFYMTEGNEGYGDWSRIRGGNCLAVDDPKFWGIKVLFEATEAKVQEMETAKGYLFAGVQNNTILFKNAKTNELLSAEESSEI
;
A
#
# COMPACT_ATOMS: atom_id res chain seq x y z
N MET A 1 45.70 -35.09 4.89
CA MET A 1 44.82 -34.94 3.70
C MET A 1 43.40 -34.63 4.17
N GLY A 2 43.01 -33.35 4.30
CA GLY A 2 41.69 -33.01 4.85
C GLY A 2 41.23 -31.57 4.65
N SER A 3 41.64 -30.90 3.57
CA SER A 3 41.39 -29.45 3.38
C SER A 3 40.56 -29.08 2.16
N PHE A 4 40.30 -30.00 1.21
CA PHE A 4 39.65 -29.66 -0.06
C PHE A 4 38.13 -29.89 -0.04
N PHE A 5 37.67 -30.96 0.61
CA PHE A 5 36.24 -31.28 0.73
C PHE A 5 35.49 -30.31 1.65
N SER A 6 36.13 -29.79 2.69
CA SER A 6 35.52 -28.79 3.59
C SER A 6 35.33 -27.43 2.93
N LEU A 7 36.27 -26.99 2.07
CA LEU A 7 36.15 -25.74 1.33
C LEU A 7 35.07 -25.81 0.25
N LEU A 8 34.96 -26.91 -0.50
CA LEU A 8 33.90 -27.10 -1.49
C LEU A 8 32.51 -27.13 -0.84
N SER A 9 32.37 -27.75 0.34
CA SER A 9 31.10 -27.78 1.07
C SER A 9 30.63 -26.38 1.48
N ASN A 10 31.54 -25.53 1.96
CA ASN A 10 31.20 -24.18 2.41
C ASN A 10 30.85 -23.26 1.23
N VAL A 11 31.59 -23.34 0.12
CA VAL A 11 31.31 -22.54 -1.08
C VAL A 11 29.98 -22.95 -1.73
N VAL A 12 29.65 -24.24 -1.75
CA VAL A 12 28.36 -24.71 -2.30
C VAL A 12 27.20 -24.27 -1.40
N GLN A 13 27.36 -24.29 -0.07
CA GLN A 13 26.32 -23.77 0.84
C GLN A 13 26.16 -22.25 0.76
N GLU A 14 27.24 -21.47 0.63
CA GLU A 14 27.17 -20.01 0.44
C GLU A 14 26.50 -19.66 -0.89
N VAL A 15 26.90 -20.29 -2.00
CA VAL A 15 26.34 -19.99 -3.33
C VAL A 15 24.88 -20.44 -3.44
N LEU A 16 24.54 -21.62 -2.93
CA LEU A 16 23.15 -22.09 -2.94
C LEU A 16 22.28 -21.28 -1.96
N GLY A 17 22.81 -20.93 -0.78
CA GLY A 17 22.15 -20.06 0.19
C GLY A 17 21.82 -18.70 -0.40
N GLN A 18 22.81 -18.00 -0.96
CA GLN A 18 22.63 -16.71 -1.63
C GLN A 18 21.67 -16.78 -2.82
N SER A 19 21.69 -17.88 -3.59
CA SER A 19 20.75 -18.06 -4.70
C SER A 19 19.31 -18.26 -4.21
N SER A 20 19.12 -18.94 -3.07
CA SER A 20 17.79 -19.19 -2.51
C SER A 20 17.19 -17.96 -1.82
N GLU A 21 18.00 -17.16 -1.13
CA GLU A 21 17.57 -15.91 -0.50
C GLU A 21 17.13 -14.89 -1.56
N LYS A 22 17.93 -14.71 -2.60
CA LYS A 22 17.59 -13.80 -3.70
C LYS A 22 16.30 -14.20 -4.43
N VAL A 23 16.10 -15.49 -4.69
CA VAL A 23 14.85 -15.99 -5.30
C VAL A 23 13.65 -15.78 -4.37
N PHE A 24 13.85 -15.90 -3.06
CA PHE A 24 12.79 -15.64 -2.08
C PHE A 24 12.44 -14.15 -1.98
N GLU A 25 13.43 -13.26 -2.00
CA GLU A 25 13.25 -11.81 -2.04
C GLU A 25 12.55 -11.34 -3.32
N ASP A 26 12.96 -11.82 -4.49
CA ASP A 26 12.35 -11.46 -5.78
C ASP A 26 10.86 -11.84 -5.83
N ASN A 27 10.48 -13.03 -5.32
CA ASN A 27 9.08 -13.48 -5.28
C ASN A 27 8.21 -12.63 -4.34
N ASN A 28 8.77 -12.22 -3.21
CA ASN A 28 8.07 -11.38 -2.23
C ASN A 28 7.79 -9.98 -2.78
N LEU A 29 8.75 -9.42 -3.51
CA LEU A 29 8.63 -8.14 -4.19
C LEU A 29 7.52 -8.14 -5.23
N GLU A 30 7.43 -9.20 -6.05
CA GLU A 30 6.37 -9.37 -7.06
C GLU A 30 4.97 -9.46 -6.44
N ILE A 31 4.83 -10.16 -5.31
CA ILE A 31 3.55 -10.26 -4.58
C ILE A 31 3.14 -8.88 -4.03
N ASN A 32 4.08 -8.12 -3.46
CA ASN A 32 3.80 -6.77 -2.96
C ASN A 32 3.38 -5.83 -4.10
N LEU A 33 4.06 -5.89 -5.25
CA LEU A 33 3.69 -5.16 -6.47
C LEU A 33 2.28 -5.50 -6.92
N GLU A 34 1.95 -6.79 -7.05
CA GLU A 34 0.64 -7.24 -7.49
C GLU A 34 -0.47 -6.78 -6.53
N ASN A 35 -0.23 -6.88 -5.22
CA ASN A 35 -1.18 -6.44 -4.21
C ASN A 35 -1.40 -4.92 -4.22
N ALA A 36 -0.35 -4.13 -4.41
CA ALA A 36 -0.47 -2.68 -4.59
C ALA A 36 -1.24 -2.37 -5.89
N ALA A 37 -0.91 -3.03 -7.00
CA ALA A 37 -1.45 -2.73 -8.32
C ALA A 37 -2.96 -2.96 -8.35
N LYS A 38 -3.43 -4.13 -7.87
CA LYS A 38 -4.86 -4.47 -7.80
C LYS A 38 -5.68 -3.44 -7.03
N ARG A 39 -5.12 -2.87 -5.97
CA ARG A 39 -5.79 -1.85 -5.15
C ARG A 39 -5.90 -0.53 -5.90
N LEU A 40 -4.82 -0.10 -6.54
CA LEU A 40 -4.81 1.11 -7.35
C LEU A 40 -5.72 0.98 -8.57
N GLU A 41 -5.72 -0.16 -9.25
CA GLU A 41 -6.63 -0.48 -10.36
C GLU A 41 -8.09 -0.44 -9.90
N SER A 42 -8.42 -1.07 -8.77
CA SER A 42 -9.78 -1.02 -8.20
C SER A 42 -10.28 0.41 -8.01
N ILE A 43 -9.43 1.30 -7.48
CA ILE A 43 -9.78 2.71 -7.32
C ILE A 43 -9.96 3.40 -8.67
N ASN A 44 -9.03 3.21 -9.61
CA ASN A 44 -9.03 3.94 -10.89
C ASN A 44 -10.11 3.48 -11.86
N GLU A 45 -10.42 2.20 -11.88
CA GLU A 45 -11.27 1.58 -12.90
C GLU A 45 -12.70 1.35 -12.42
N ASN A 46 -12.92 1.21 -11.11
CA ASN A 46 -14.24 0.92 -10.56
C ASN A 46 -14.77 2.08 -9.71
N ILE A 47 -14.04 2.45 -8.66
CA ILE A 47 -14.52 3.38 -7.64
C ILE A 47 -14.60 4.81 -8.19
N TYR A 48 -13.49 5.34 -8.74
CA TYR A 48 -13.45 6.71 -9.21
C TYR A 48 -14.41 6.98 -10.37
N PRO A 49 -14.57 6.07 -11.36
CA PRO A 49 -15.60 6.24 -12.39
C PRO A 49 -17.03 6.24 -11.83
N GLU A 50 -17.30 5.49 -10.76
CA GLU A 50 -18.60 5.55 -10.07
C GLU A 50 -18.82 6.92 -9.42
N TYR A 51 -17.83 7.41 -8.67
CA TYR A 51 -17.83 8.75 -8.11
C TYR A 51 -18.02 9.82 -9.19
N ALA A 52 -17.25 9.79 -10.27
CA ALA A 52 -17.30 10.77 -11.35
C ALA A 52 -18.67 10.82 -12.05
N ARG A 53 -19.41 9.71 -12.08
CA ARG A 53 -20.76 9.64 -12.66
C ARG A 53 -21.80 10.32 -11.77
N ASN A 54 -21.72 10.15 -10.45
CA ASN A 54 -22.64 10.79 -9.50
C ASN A 54 -21.96 11.01 -8.13
N PRO A 55 -21.22 12.11 -7.97
CA PRO A 55 -20.43 12.38 -6.76
C PRO A 55 -21.27 12.40 -5.49
N GLN A 56 -22.47 12.99 -5.55
CA GLN A 56 -23.34 13.16 -4.39
C GLN A 56 -23.87 11.81 -3.87
N GLU A 57 -24.35 10.96 -4.78
CA GLU A 57 -24.88 9.65 -4.38
C GLU A 57 -23.77 8.72 -3.88
N PHE A 58 -22.60 8.77 -4.52
CA PHE A 58 -21.43 8.00 -4.07
C PHE A 58 -21.02 8.39 -2.65
N LEU A 59 -20.81 9.69 -2.40
CA LEU A 59 -20.33 10.18 -1.11
C LEU A 59 -21.36 10.06 0.02
N ARG A 60 -22.65 9.92 -0.30
CA ARG A 60 -23.71 9.67 0.68
C ARG A 60 -23.63 8.28 1.32
N LYS A 61 -22.97 7.31 0.67
CA LYS A 61 -22.81 5.96 1.21
C LYS A 61 -21.93 6.01 2.48
N THR A 62 -22.41 5.38 3.55
CA THR A 62 -21.67 5.15 4.80
C THR A 62 -20.35 4.45 4.49
N GLY A 63 -19.23 4.93 5.05
CA GLY A 63 -17.93 4.29 4.87
C GLY A 63 -17.24 4.55 3.53
N ALA A 64 -17.85 5.31 2.60
CA ALA A 64 -17.35 5.42 1.23
C ALA A 64 -15.92 5.95 1.17
N LEU A 65 -15.58 7.03 1.90
CA LEU A 65 -14.21 7.53 1.90
C LEU A 65 -13.28 6.63 2.67
N TRP A 66 -13.75 6.04 3.77
CA TRP A 66 -12.93 5.11 4.54
C TRP A 66 -12.44 3.95 3.67
N PHE A 67 -13.33 3.29 2.93
CA PHE A 67 -12.94 2.16 2.08
C PHE A 67 -11.95 2.57 0.97
N VAL A 68 -12.18 3.72 0.35
CA VAL A 68 -11.30 4.21 -0.72
C VAL A 68 -9.91 4.55 -0.19
N ARG A 69 -9.83 5.30 0.91
CA ARG A 69 -8.55 5.63 1.53
C ARG A 69 -7.86 4.39 2.08
N LYS A 70 -8.61 3.46 2.67
CA LYS A 70 -8.08 2.16 3.12
C LYS A 70 -7.40 1.39 2.00
N ASP A 71 -8.00 1.34 0.82
CA ASP A 71 -7.40 0.65 -0.32
C ASP A 71 -6.13 1.34 -0.82
N LEU A 72 -6.12 2.68 -0.84
CA LEU A 72 -4.93 3.46 -1.19
C LEU A 72 -3.80 3.29 -0.16
N GLU A 73 -4.09 3.41 1.13
CA GLU A 73 -3.07 3.26 2.18
C GLU A 73 -2.58 1.82 2.31
N ALA A 74 -3.39 0.83 1.92
CA ALA A 74 -2.92 -0.55 1.79
C ALA A 74 -1.99 -0.73 0.58
N ALA A 75 -2.19 0.00 -0.52
CA ALA A 75 -1.21 0.01 -1.61
C ALA A 75 0.11 0.64 -1.14
N ARG A 76 0.06 1.76 -0.40
CA ARG A 76 1.23 2.39 0.23
C ARG A 76 1.95 1.41 1.16
N PHE A 77 1.21 0.64 1.95
CA PHE A 77 1.75 -0.39 2.83
C PHE A 77 2.55 -1.45 2.07
N TYR A 78 2.03 -2.00 0.96
CA TYR A 78 2.80 -2.96 0.16
C TYR A 78 3.99 -2.32 -0.57
N MET A 79 3.85 -1.09 -1.06
CA MET A 79 4.93 -0.36 -1.74
C MET A 79 6.07 0.04 -0.81
N THR A 80 5.81 0.16 0.49
CA THR A 80 6.79 0.57 1.50
C THR A 80 7.23 -0.58 2.40
N GLU A 81 6.85 -1.82 2.07
CA GLU A 81 7.08 -3.01 2.90
C GLU A 81 6.65 -2.80 4.36
N GLY A 82 5.51 -2.13 4.55
CA GLY A 82 4.89 -1.91 5.85
C GLY A 82 5.37 -0.70 6.64
N ASN A 83 6.37 0.03 6.14
CA ASN A 83 6.88 1.22 6.83
C ASN A 83 5.86 2.37 6.87
N GLU A 84 4.95 2.44 5.90
CA GLU A 84 3.87 3.44 5.85
C GLU A 84 2.52 2.82 5.52
N GLY A 85 1.45 3.61 5.68
CA GLY A 85 0.11 3.24 5.24
C GLY A 85 -0.66 2.36 6.23
N TYR A 86 -1.72 1.75 5.75
CA TYR A 86 -2.67 0.94 6.51
C TYR A 86 -2.56 -0.51 6.06
N GLY A 87 -2.30 -1.42 6.97
CA GLY A 87 -2.10 -2.81 6.58
C GLY A 87 -1.95 -3.76 7.74
N ASP A 88 -1.87 -5.04 7.39
CA ASP A 88 -1.64 -6.11 8.33
C ASP A 88 -0.26 -6.70 8.04
N TRP A 89 0.64 -6.57 9.01
CA TRP A 89 2.01 -7.07 8.92
C TRP A 89 2.10 -8.56 8.64
N SER A 90 1.05 -9.34 8.95
CA SER A 90 0.98 -10.76 8.59
C SER A 90 0.90 -11.00 7.07
N ARG A 91 0.60 -9.95 6.28
CA ARG A 91 0.46 -10.00 4.82
C ARG A 91 1.69 -9.54 4.08
N ILE A 92 2.72 -9.04 4.77
CA ILE A 92 4.03 -8.76 4.19
C ILE A 92 4.82 -10.06 4.24
N ARG A 93 5.37 -10.45 3.10
CA ARG A 93 6.38 -11.51 3.04
C ARG A 93 7.66 -10.85 2.57
N GLY A 94 8.77 -11.03 3.30
CA GLY A 94 10.07 -10.46 2.96
C GLY A 94 10.26 -9.04 3.48
N GLY A 95 11.46 -8.75 3.97
CA GLY A 95 11.82 -7.43 4.48
C GLY A 95 13.23 -7.04 4.04
N ASN A 96 13.43 -5.73 4.00
CA ASN A 96 14.68 -4.99 3.87
C ASN A 96 15.06 -4.47 2.48
N CYS A 97 14.11 -4.24 1.58
CA CYS A 97 14.35 -3.37 0.44
C CYS A 97 13.23 -2.35 0.36
N LEU A 98 13.55 -1.06 0.48
CA LEU A 98 12.59 0.01 0.21
C LEU A 98 12.15 -0.12 -1.24
N ALA A 99 11.06 -0.84 -1.46
CA ALA A 99 10.48 -1.15 -2.77
C ALA A 99 10.32 0.12 -3.62
N VAL A 100 10.11 1.28 -2.98
CA VAL A 100 10.06 2.61 -3.60
C VAL A 100 11.30 3.00 -4.43
N ASP A 101 12.48 2.44 -4.15
CA ASP A 101 13.72 2.74 -4.87
C ASP A 101 14.05 1.68 -5.95
N ASP A 102 13.34 0.56 -5.98
CA ASP A 102 13.48 -0.45 -7.03
C ASP A 102 12.79 0.04 -8.33
N PRO A 103 13.48 0.05 -9.49
CA PRO A 103 12.90 0.45 -10.76
C PRO A 103 11.58 -0.25 -11.14
N LYS A 104 11.35 -1.48 -10.64
CA LYS A 104 10.09 -2.22 -10.83
C LYS A 104 8.88 -1.48 -10.23
N PHE A 105 9.08 -0.60 -9.24
CA PHE A 105 8.03 0.20 -8.62
C PHE A 105 7.83 1.57 -9.28
N TRP A 106 8.64 1.99 -10.26
CA TRP A 106 8.45 3.33 -10.83
C TRP A 106 7.09 3.51 -11.51
N GLY A 107 6.64 2.49 -12.25
CA GLY A 107 5.32 2.52 -12.87
C GLY A 107 4.20 2.58 -11.82
N ILE A 108 4.32 1.78 -10.75
CA ILE A 108 3.31 1.74 -9.70
C ILE A 108 3.29 3.01 -8.84
N LYS A 109 4.44 3.65 -8.65
CA LYS A 109 4.57 4.93 -7.96
C LYS A 109 3.83 6.04 -8.70
N VAL A 110 4.02 6.14 -10.01
CA VAL A 110 3.29 7.12 -10.85
C VAL A 110 1.78 6.86 -10.79
N LEU A 111 1.38 5.59 -10.86
CA LEU A 111 -0.02 5.22 -10.70
C LEU A 111 -0.56 5.59 -9.30
N PHE A 112 0.22 5.35 -8.25
CA PHE A 112 -0.13 5.70 -6.88
C PHE A 112 -0.38 7.20 -6.73
N GLU A 113 0.56 8.04 -7.16
CA GLU A 113 0.45 9.50 -7.06
C GLU A 113 -0.78 10.03 -7.81
N ALA A 114 -1.06 9.50 -9.01
CA ALA A 114 -2.25 9.85 -9.78
C ALA A 114 -3.55 9.38 -9.08
N THR A 115 -3.51 8.23 -8.42
CA THR A 115 -4.64 7.69 -7.65
C THR A 115 -4.88 8.51 -6.37
N GLU A 116 -3.81 8.91 -5.68
CA GLU A 116 -3.86 9.73 -4.48
C GLU A 116 -4.53 11.08 -4.76
N ALA A 117 -4.21 11.73 -5.88
CA ALA A 117 -4.89 12.96 -6.30
C ALA A 117 -6.41 12.78 -6.46
N LYS A 118 -6.84 11.66 -7.05
CA LYS A 118 -8.27 11.32 -7.20
C LYS A 118 -8.95 11.08 -5.85
N VAL A 119 -8.27 10.40 -4.92
CA VAL A 119 -8.80 10.19 -3.57
C VAL A 119 -8.91 11.50 -2.79
N GLN A 120 -7.91 12.38 -2.89
CA GLN A 120 -7.95 13.71 -2.29
C GLN A 120 -9.09 14.57 -2.84
N GLU A 121 -9.44 14.43 -4.12
CA GLU A 121 -10.64 15.08 -4.68
C GLU A 121 -11.92 14.60 -3.98
N MET A 122 -12.09 13.28 -3.83
CA MET A 122 -13.25 12.69 -3.15
C MET A 122 -13.34 13.13 -1.68
N GLU A 123 -12.21 13.18 -0.98
CA GLU A 123 -12.11 13.65 0.40
C GLU A 123 -12.54 15.11 0.55
N THR A 124 -11.97 15.97 -0.30
CA THR A 124 -12.29 17.40 -0.34
C THR A 124 -13.77 17.62 -0.65
N ALA A 125 -14.32 16.87 -1.60
CA ALA A 125 -15.73 16.96 -1.98
C ALA A 125 -16.69 16.58 -0.84
N LYS A 126 -16.28 15.65 0.04
CA LYS A 126 -17.06 15.29 1.24
C LYS A 126 -16.81 16.22 2.44
N GLY A 127 -15.75 17.03 2.38
CA GLY A 127 -15.38 17.97 3.46
C GLY A 127 -14.41 17.39 4.49
N TYR A 128 -13.59 16.42 4.09
CA TYR A 128 -12.54 15.84 4.93
C TYR A 128 -11.17 16.03 4.28
N LEU A 129 -10.12 16.01 5.09
CA LEU A 129 -8.73 16.00 4.66
C LEU A 129 -8.03 14.82 5.33
N PHE A 130 -7.35 13.99 4.57
CA PHE A 130 -6.53 12.92 5.14
C PHE A 130 -5.45 13.51 6.06
N ALA A 131 -5.35 12.99 7.28
CA ALA A 131 -4.42 13.46 8.31
C ALA A 131 -3.28 12.47 8.60
N GLY A 132 -3.30 11.29 7.97
CA GLY A 132 -2.30 10.24 8.13
C GLY A 132 -2.88 8.93 8.66
N VAL A 133 -1.98 7.96 8.83
CA VAL A 133 -2.26 6.70 9.52
C VAL A 133 -1.50 6.69 10.84
N GLN A 134 -2.18 6.38 11.94
CA GLN A 134 -1.58 6.25 13.27
C GLN A 134 -2.06 4.97 13.92
N ASN A 135 -1.15 4.13 14.41
CA ASN A 135 -1.46 2.84 15.05
C ASN A 135 -2.39 1.95 14.20
N ASN A 136 -2.17 1.94 12.87
CA ASN A 136 -3.02 1.27 11.90
C ASN A 136 -4.47 1.78 11.84
N THR A 137 -4.73 3.01 12.27
CA THR A 137 -6.01 3.70 12.13
C THR A 137 -5.86 4.87 11.16
N ILE A 138 -6.80 5.00 10.23
CA ILE A 138 -6.84 6.09 9.25
C ILE A 138 -7.51 7.30 9.90
N LEU A 139 -6.81 8.43 9.87
CA LEU A 139 -7.28 9.68 10.47
C LEU A 139 -7.66 10.69 9.40
N PHE A 140 -8.77 11.38 9.65
CA PHE A 140 -9.24 12.48 8.83
C PHE A 140 -9.44 13.72 9.69
N LYS A 141 -9.16 14.88 9.10
CA LYS A 141 -9.52 16.17 9.65
C LYS A 141 -10.79 16.67 8.97
N ASN A 142 -11.83 16.98 9.75
CA ASN A 142 -13.01 17.64 9.23
C ASN A 142 -12.66 19.07 8.79
N ALA A 143 -12.92 19.42 7.54
CA ALA A 143 -12.53 20.72 6.97
C ALA A 143 -13.29 21.91 7.59
N LYS A 144 -14.49 21.67 8.15
CA LYS A 144 -15.31 22.72 8.77
C LYS A 144 -14.97 22.92 10.24
N THR A 145 -14.89 21.83 11.01
CA THR A 145 -14.72 21.90 12.47
C THR A 145 -13.25 21.83 12.90
N ASN A 146 -12.34 21.45 12.00
CA ASN A 146 -10.95 21.11 12.27
C ASN A 146 -10.75 19.93 13.24
N GLU A 147 -11.82 19.19 13.57
CA GLU A 147 -11.75 18.02 14.43
C GLU A 147 -11.05 16.86 13.70
N LEU A 148 -10.23 16.14 14.44
CA LEU A 148 -9.57 14.92 13.99
C LEU A 148 -10.46 13.73 14.34
N LEU A 149 -10.78 12.91 13.36
CA LEU A 149 -11.69 11.79 13.46
C LEU A 149 -11.02 10.51 12.96
N SER A 150 -11.25 9.41 13.65
CA SER A 150 -10.96 8.08 13.15
C SER A 150 -12.00 7.68 12.11
N ALA A 151 -11.53 7.16 10.98
CA ALA A 151 -12.40 6.60 9.94
C ALA A 151 -13.18 5.37 10.44
N GLU A 152 -12.69 4.67 11.47
CA GLU A 152 -13.31 3.48 12.04
C GLU A 152 -14.44 3.83 13.02
N GLU A 153 -14.40 5.04 13.58
CA GLU A 153 -15.34 5.52 14.60
C GLU A 153 -16.38 6.50 14.03
N SER A 154 -16.17 6.99 12.80
CA SER A 154 -17.08 7.90 12.12
C SER A 154 -17.79 7.20 10.97
N SER A 155 -19.07 6.90 11.17
CA SER A 155 -19.94 6.34 10.11
C SER A 155 -20.11 7.28 8.91
N GLU A 156 -19.79 8.56 9.09
CA GLU A 156 -19.93 9.58 8.05
C GLU A 156 -18.77 9.58 7.05
N ILE A 157 -17.61 8.98 7.38
CA ILE A 157 -16.42 8.96 6.53
C ILE A 157 -16.50 7.78 5.55
#